data_AF-A0A3D5FM31-F1
#
_entry.id   AF-A0A3D5FM31-F1
#
_cell.length_a   1.000
_cell.length_b   1.000
_cell.length_c   1.000
_cell.angle_alpha   90.00
_cell.angle_beta   90.00
_cell.angle_gamma   90.00
#
_symmetry.space_group_name_H-M   'P 1'
#
loop_
_entity.id
_entity.type
_entity.pdbx_description
1 polymer ?
#
loop_
_entity_poly.entity_id
_entity_poly.type
_entity_poly.pdbx_seq_one_letter_code
_entity_poly.pdbx_strand_id
1 'polypeptide(L)'
;MAAIITGLPTAASAKDGPTYYTPERIATARENLEHYDWARAAFERVKTGDGFRYYIGPEFGPAEIYAEQSDEFMWLLQPTTKIARSMEYEARAICPVHGTDVRDISPWCPYRIDPINHPYKIQCMLGGEWYPSNDYAAGDMTSGDY
;
A
#
# COMPACT_ATOMS: atom_id res chain seq x y z
N MET A 1 0.00 55.02 -8.23
CA MET A 1 -0.10 53.85 -9.12
C MET A 1 -0.95 52.80 -8.43
N ALA A 2 -2.14 52.52 -8.96
CA ALA A 2 -3.03 51.49 -8.42
C ALA A 2 -2.65 50.14 -9.05
N ALA A 3 -2.20 49.20 -8.22
CA ALA A 3 -1.98 47.82 -8.65
C ALA A 3 -3.34 47.11 -8.71
N ILE A 4 -3.78 46.78 -9.92
CA ILE A 4 -4.93 45.90 -10.14
C ILE A 4 -4.42 44.48 -9.92
N ILE A 5 -4.81 43.87 -8.80
CA ILE A 5 -4.61 42.45 -8.55
C ILE A 5 -5.68 41.73 -9.38
N THR A 6 -5.31 41.24 -10.56
CA THR A 6 -6.14 40.32 -11.34
C THR A 6 -6.17 38.99 -10.58
N GLY A 7 -7.30 38.68 -9.94
CA GLY A 7 -7.54 37.38 -9.32
C GLY A 7 -7.43 36.27 -10.35
N LEU A 8 -6.56 35.30 -10.09
CA LEU A 8 -6.51 34.05 -10.84
C LEU A 8 -7.87 33.33 -10.69
N PRO A 9 -8.54 32.93 -11.78
CA PRO A 9 -9.74 32.12 -11.67
C PRO A 9 -9.34 30.80 -11.00
N THR A 10 -9.90 30.52 -9.83
CA THR A 10 -9.87 29.19 -9.23
C THR A 10 -10.62 28.27 -10.18
N ALA A 11 -9.89 27.47 -10.96
CA ALA A 11 -10.49 26.42 -11.77
C ALA A 11 -11.28 25.52 -10.81
N ALA A 12 -12.62 25.60 -10.88
CA ALA A 12 -13.47 24.67 -10.17
C ALA A 12 -13.05 23.26 -10.56
N SER A 13 -12.85 22.38 -9.58
CA SER A 13 -12.57 20.98 -9.84
C SER A 13 -13.70 20.43 -10.72
N ALA A 14 -13.38 20.08 -11.97
CA ALA A 14 -14.35 19.51 -12.92
C ALA A 14 -14.89 18.14 -12.48
N LYS A 15 -14.32 17.56 -11.41
CA LYS A 15 -14.78 16.31 -10.82
C LYS A 15 -15.92 16.60 -9.84
N ASP A 16 -17.15 16.32 -10.27
CA ASP A 16 -18.39 16.41 -9.51
C ASP A 16 -18.75 15.11 -8.77
N GLY A 17 -18.05 14.00 -9.07
CA GLY A 17 -18.29 12.73 -8.38
C GLY A 17 -17.34 11.59 -8.77
N PRO A 18 -17.60 10.38 -8.26
CA PRO A 18 -16.94 9.15 -8.69
C PRO A 18 -17.36 8.80 -10.13
N THR A 19 -16.40 8.50 -11.00
CA THR A 19 -16.65 8.18 -12.42
C THR A 19 -16.78 6.68 -12.70
N TYR A 20 -16.27 5.83 -11.80
CA TYR A 20 -16.34 4.37 -11.93
C TYR A 20 -17.28 3.73 -10.91
N TYR A 21 -17.17 4.08 -9.62
CA TYR A 21 -18.11 3.64 -8.58
C TYR A 21 -19.25 4.65 -8.44
N THR A 22 -20.12 4.72 -9.45
CA THR A 22 -21.25 5.66 -9.47
C THR A 22 -22.27 5.33 -8.37
N PRO A 23 -23.13 6.29 -7.96
CA PRO A 23 -24.18 6.03 -6.98
C PRO A 23 -25.08 4.85 -7.35
N GLU A 24 -25.41 4.69 -8.63
CA GLU A 24 -26.26 3.60 -9.13
C GLU A 24 -25.55 2.26 -8.98
N ARG A 25 -24.25 2.17 -9.32
CA ARG A 25 -23.47 0.94 -9.14
C ARG A 25 -23.38 0.54 -7.67
N ILE A 26 -23.21 1.53 -6.77
CA ILE A 26 -23.17 1.30 -5.33
C ILE A 26 -24.54 0.81 -4.84
N ALA A 27 -25.63 1.42 -5.29
CA ALA A 27 -26.99 1.00 -4.93
C ALA A 27 -27.28 -0.44 -5.40
N THR A 28 -26.96 -0.77 -6.66
CA THR A 28 -27.08 -2.14 -7.17
C THR A 28 -26.23 -3.13 -6.39
N ALA A 29 -25.01 -2.76 -5.99
CA ALA A 29 -24.18 -3.63 -5.16
C ALA A 29 -24.83 -3.89 -3.78
N ARG A 30 -25.43 -2.87 -3.15
CA ARG A 30 -26.16 -3.02 -1.88
C ARG A 30 -27.39 -3.91 -2.02
N GLU A 31 -28.21 -3.68 -3.04
CA GLU A 31 -29.37 -4.52 -3.37
C GLU A 31 -28.94 -5.98 -3.59
N ASN A 32 -27.85 -6.21 -4.33
CA ASN A 32 -27.34 -7.55 -4.55
C ASN A 32 -26.93 -8.26 -3.25
N LEU A 33 -26.36 -7.54 -2.28
CA LEU A 33 -25.99 -8.11 -0.97
C LEU A 33 -27.19 -8.55 -0.15
N GLU A 34 -28.32 -7.86 -0.31
CA GLU A 34 -29.59 -8.22 0.33
C GLU A 34 -30.17 -9.50 -0.28
N HIS A 35 -30.10 -9.65 -1.61
CA HIS A 35 -30.82 -10.70 -2.32
C HIS A 35 -30.02 -11.96 -2.66
N TYR A 36 -28.70 -11.89 -2.80
CA TYR A 36 -27.93 -13.00 -3.39
C TYR A 36 -26.77 -13.51 -2.53
N ASP A 37 -26.68 -14.84 -2.40
CA ASP A 37 -25.58 -15.51 -1.69
C ASP A 37 -24.23 -15.30 -2.35
N TRP A 38 -24.16 -15.30 -3.68
CA TRP A 38 -22.91 -15.07 -4.40
C TRP A 38 -22.36 -13.67 -4.12
N ALA A 39 -23.23 -12.68 -3.93
CA ALA A 39 -22.83 -11.30 -3.65
C ALA A 39 -22.26 -11.20 -2.23
N ARG A 40 -22.93 -11.82 -1.25
CA ARG A 40 -22.42 -11.93 0.13
C ARG A 40 -21.07 -12.65 0.17
N ALA A 41 -20.93 -13.77 -0.52
CA ALA A 41 -19.67 -14.52 -0.56
C ALA A 41 -18.54 -13.72 -1.24
N ALA A 42 -18.83 -13.00 -2.32
CA ALA A 42 -17.85 -12.13 -2.96
C ALA A 42 -17.44 -10.95 -2.07
N PHE A 43 -18.40 -10.34 -1.38
CA PHE A 43 -18.13 -9.24 -0.45
C PHE A 43 -17.35 -9.69 0.77
N GLU A 44 -17.67 -10.85 1.35
CA GLU A 44 -16.88 -11.42 2.44
C GLU A 44 -15.46 -11.72 1.98
N ARG A 45 -15.23 -12.28 0.80
CA ARG A 45 -13.88 -12.47 0.25
C ARG A 45 -13.10 -11.16 0.07
N VAL A 46 -13.76 -10.10 -0.40
CA VAL A 46 -13.12 -8.77 -0.45
C VAL A 46 -12.82 -8.27 0.95
N LYS A 47 -13.78 -8.42 1.86
CA LYS A 47 -13.65 -8.00 3.25
C LYS A 47 -12.53 -8.71 3.92
N THR A 48 -12.49 -10.04 3.95
CA THR A 48 -11.55 -10.94 4.65
C THR A 48 -10.23 -11.17 3.90
N GLY A 49 -10.19 -10.87 2.61
CA GLY A 49 -9.10 -11.18 1.70
C GLY A 49 -9.21 -12.58 1.08
N ASP A 50 -8.85 -12.68 -0.20
CA ASP A 50 -8.38 -13.92 -0.80
C ASP A 50 -6.85 -13.90 -0.61
N GLY A 51 -6.22 -14.98 -0.14
CA GLY A 51 -4.79 -14.98 0.20
C GLY A 51 -3.87 -14.56 -0.96
N PHE A 52 -3.55 -13.26 -1.06
CA PHE A 52 -2.65 -12.75 -2.09
C PHE A 52 -1.22 -13.09 -1.73
N ARG A 53 -0.52 -13.77 -2.64
CA ARG A 53 0.88 -14.20 -2.45
C ARG A 53 1.87 -13.43 -3.33
N TYR A 54 1.44 -12.36 -3.99
CA TYR A 54 2.28 -11.64 -4.95
C TYR A 54 2.56 -10.20 -4.53
N TYR A 55 3.87 -9.92 -4.44
CA TYR A 55 4.54 -8.62 -4.25
C TYR A 55 4.37 -7.88 -2.92
N ILE A 56 3.36 -8.21 -2.12
CA ILE A 56 3.16 -7.58 -0.82
C ILE A 56 2.87 -8.74 0.16
N GLY A 57 3.75 -8.90 1.16
CA GLY A 57 3.55 -9.53 2.49
C GLY A 57 3.12 -10.99 2.67
N PRO A 58 2.82 -11.38 3.94
CA PRO A 58 2.07 -12.62 4.22
C PRO A 58 0.71 -12.57 3.52
N GLU A 59 -0.09 -13.63 3.64
CA GLU A 59 -1.49 -13.68 3.15
C GLU A 59 -2.20 -12.35 3.46
N PHE A 60 -2.29 -11.45 2.47
CA PHE A 60 -2.49 -10.06 2.83
C PHE A 60 -3.92 -9.78 3.24
N GLY A 61 -3.96 -8.92 4.25
CA GLY A 61 -5.11 -8.73 5.08
C GLY A 61 -6.32 -8.12 4.38
N PRO A 62 -7.48 -8.43 4.93
CA PRO A 62 -8.79 -7.95 4.52
C PRO A 62 -8.90 -6.47 4.12
N ALA A 63 -9.78 -6.13 3.16
CA ALA A 63 -10.21 -4.74 2.96
C ALA A 63 -10.74 -4.10 4.26
N GLU A 64 -11.19 -4.91 5.21
CA GLU A 64 -11.64 -4.45 6.54
C GLU A 64 -10.52 -3.79 7.36
N ILE A 65 -9.31 -4.35 7.37
CA ILE A 65 -8.17 -3.79 8.11
C ILE A 65 -7.77 -2.42 7.55
N TYR A 66 -7.81 -2.26 6.23
CA TYR A 66 -7.53 -0.97 5.59
C TYR A 66 -8.67 0.03 5.76
N ALA A 67 -9.92 -0.43 5.83
CA ALA A 67 -11.09 0.42 6.08
C ALA A 67 -11.11 0.99 7.52
N GLU A 68 -10.39 0.37 8.45
CA GLU A 68 -10.22 0.86 9.83
C GLU A 68 -9.17 1.97 9.95
N GLN A 69 -8.34 2.18 8.92
CA GLN A 69 -7.29 3.20 8.96
C GLN A 69 -7.84 4.60 8.64
N SER A 70 -7.12 5.64 9.08
CA SER A 70 -7.49 7.02 8.77
C SER A 70 -7.21 7.38 7.31
N ASP A 71 -7.95 8.36 6.78
CA ASP A 71 -7.68 8.92 5.44
C ASP A 71 -6.23 9.41 5.32
N GLU A 72 -5.67 9.97 6.39
CA GLU A 72 -4.27 10.41 6.44
C GLU A 72 -3.30 9.23 6.33
N PHE A 73 -3.55 8.12 7.04
CA PHE A 73 -2.74 6.90 6.88
C PHE A 73 -2.78 6.43 5.42
N MET A 74 -3.97 6.35 4.83
CA MET A 74 -4.15 5.92 3.44
C MET A 74 -3.43 6.83 2.45
N TRP A 75 -3.44 8.14 2.70
CA TRP A 75 -2.70 9.13 1.92
C TRP A 75 -1.18 8.93 2.03
N LEU A 76 -0.68 8.68 3.25
CA LEU A 76 0.74 8.50 3.53
C LEU A 76 1.33 7.17 3.03
N LEU A 77 0.50 6.20 2.62
CA LEU A 77 0.99 5.01 1.91
C LEU A 77 1.67 5.37 0.57
N GLN A 78 1.38 6.55 0.01
CA GLN A 78 2.00 7.02 -1.22
C GLN A 78 3.36 7.67 -0.91
N PRO A 79 4.48 7.15 -1.45
CA PRO A 79 5.76 7.79 -1.28
C PRO A 79 5.77 9.15 -2.00
N THR A 80 6.48 10.13 -1.41
CA THR A 80 6.65 11.45 -2.03
C THR A 80 7.27 11.35 -3.42
N THR A 81 6.81 12.20 -4.34
CA THR A 81 7.33 12.28 -5.71
C THR A 81 8.71 12.95 -5.80
N LYS A 82 9.26 13.42 -4.67
CA LYS A 82 10.56 14.08 -4.58
C LYS A 82 11.74 13.10 -4.45
N ILE A 83 11.48 11.83 -4.11
CA ILE A 83 12.53 10.83 -4.00
C ILE A 83 12.83 10.26 -5.38
N ALA A 84 14.08 10.37 -5.83
CA ALA A 84 14.51 9.74 -7.06
C ALA A 84 14.38 8.22 -6.93
N ARG A 85 13.72 7.59 -7.91
CA ARG A 85 13.68 6.12 -7.98
C ARG A 85 15.00 5.63 -8.55
N SER A 86 15.75 4.88 -7.77
CA SER A 86 16.88 4.08 -8.26
C SER A 86 16.50 2.60 -8.21
N MET A 87 16.89 1.85 -9.22
CA MET A 87 16.75 0.40 -9.30
C MET A 87 18.11 -0.16 -9.70
N GLU A 88 18.97 -0.37 -8.72
CA GLU A 88 20.26 -1.04 -8.93
C GLU A 88 20.00 -2.52 -9.17
N TYR A 89 20.15 -2.97 -10.41
CA TYR A 89 19.83 -4.36 -10.77
C TYR A 89 20.78 -5.34 -10.07
N GLU A 90 22.00 -4.89 -9.76
CA GLU A 90 23.02 -5.63 -9.04
C GLU A 90 22.60 -5.92 -7.60
N ALA A 91 21.83 -5.03 -6.96
CA ALA A 91 21.32 -5.19 -5.61
C ALA A 91 19.98 -5.96 -5.55
N ARG A 92 19.48 -6.45 -6.69
CA ARG A 92 18.18 -7.12 -6.75
C ARG A 92 18.22 -8.48 -6.07
N ALA A 93 17.23 -8.70 -5.20
CA ALA A 93 17.02 -9.95 -4.47
C ALA A 93 18.30 -10.40 -3.73
N ILE A 94 18.85 -9.50 -2.92
CA ILE A 94 19.98 -9.75 -2.02
C ILE A 94 19.55 -9.34 -0.60
N CYS A 95 19.57 -10.27 0.34
CA CYS A 95 19.30 -10.06 1.76
C CYS A 95 20.58 -9.74 2.54
N PRO A 96 20.57 -8.79 3.50
CA PRO A 96 21.74 -8.47 4.32
C PRO A 96 22.30 -9.67 5.11
N VAL A 97 21.45 -10.63 5.47
CA VAL A 97 21.83 -11.83 6.23
C VAL A 97 22.03 -13.05 5.32
N HIS A 98 21.12 -13.27 4.38
CA HIS A 98 21.07 -14.49 3.56
C HIS A 98 21.65 -14.33 2.14
N GLY A 99 22.16 -13.14 1.80
CA GLY A 99 22.73 -12.86 0.49
C GLY A 99 21.77 -13.19 -0.65
N THR A 100 22.25 -13.92 -1.65
CA THR A 100 21.48 -14.30 -2.84
C THR A 100 20.60 -15.53 -2.67
N ASP A 101 20.66 -16.24 -1.54
CA ASP A 101 19.90 -17.49 -1.32
C ASP A 101 18.40 -17.23 -1.34
N VAL A 102 17.98 -16.02 -1.01
CA VAL A 102 16.60 -15.54 -1.11
C VAL A 102 16.01 -15.66 -2.53
N ARG A 103 16.84 -15.79 -3.57
CA ARG A 103 16.41 -15.97 -4.95
C ARG A 103 15.70 -17.30 -5.19
N ASP A 104 15.91 -18.29 -4.33
CA ASP A 104 15.18 -19.57 -4.37
C ASP A 104 13.70 -19.38 -4.05
N ILE A 105 13.36 -18.35 -3.27
CA ILE A 105 11.95 -17.96 -3.02
C ILE A 105 11.45 -17.10 -4.17
N SER A 106 12.21 -16.06 -4.52
CA SER A 106 11.87 -15.16 -5.61
C SER A 106 13.12 -14.45 -6.13
N PRO A 107 13.48 -14.63 -7.41
CA PRO A 107 14.63 -13.94 -7.99
C PRO A 107 14.37 -12.44 -8.20
N TRP A 108 13.13 -11.98 -7.97
CA TRP A 108 12.72 -10.59 -8.19
C TRP A 108 12.40 -9.87 -6.88
N CYS A 109 11.55 -10.47 -6.03
CA CYS A 109 11.03 -9.84 -4.82
C CYS A 109 10.88 -10.86 -3.68
N PRO A 110 11.97 -11.19 -2.97
CA PRO A 110 11.94 -12.13 -1.86
C PRO A 110 11.61 -11.44 -0.51
N TYR A 111 10.81 -10.37 -0.56
CA TYR A 111 10.49 -9.53 0.59
C TYR A 111 9.00 -9.34 0.77
N ARG A 112 8.57 -9.36 2.04
CA ARG A 112 7.24 -9.01 2.51
C ARG A 112 7.24 -7.55 2.95
N ILE A 113 6.11 -6.87 2.82
CA ILE A 113 5.89 -5.51 3.31
C ILE A 113 4.67 -5.61 4.22
N ASP A 114 4.62 -4.85 5.31
CA ASP A 114 3.45 -4.73 6.18
C ASP A 114 3.40 -3.29 6.70
N PRO A 115 2.79 -2.36 5.94
CA PRO A 115 2.82 -0.95 6.30
C PRO A 115 1.99 -0.62 7.55
N ILE A 116 1.16 -1.55 8.03
CA ILE A 116 0.29 -1.34 9.20
C ILE A 116 1.05 -1.71 10.48
N ASN A 117 1.60 -2.92 10.56
CA ASN A 117 2.31 -3.34 11.78
C ASN A 117 3.82 -3.10 11.73
N HIS A 118 4.40 -2.94 10.53
CA HIS A 118 5.83 -2.76 10.31
C HIS A 118 6.10 -1.62 9.30
N PRO A 119 5.66 -0.38 9.61
CA PRO A 119 5.81 0.75 8.70
C PRO A 119 7.28 1.00 8.35
N TYR A 120 7.52 1.29 7.07
CA TYR A 120 8.86 1.52 6.51
C TYR A 120 9.84 0.34 6.62
N LYS A 121 9.34 -0.87 6.88
CA LYS A 121 10.15 -2.09 6.95
C LYS A 121 9.74 -3.12 5.90
N ILE A 122 10.69 -3.99 5.56
CA ILE A 122 10.51 -5.17 4.73
C ILE A 122 10.95 -6.42 5.50
N GLN A 123 10.24 -7.53 5.33
CA GLN A 123 10.59 -8.81 5.93
C GLN A 123 11.22 -9.74 4.89
N CYS A 124 12.37 -10.33 5.21
CA CYS A 124 12.96 -11.40 4.40
C CYS A 124 12.03 -12.61 4.40
N MET A 125 11.67 -13.13 3.23
CA MET A 125 10.84 -14.33 3.13
C MET A 125 11.58 -15.62 3.51
N LEU A 126 12.91 -15.61 3.53
CA LEU A 126 13.74 -16.78 3.84
C LEU A 126 13.96 -16.96 5.35
N GLY A 127 14.38 -15.90 6.06
CA GLY A 127 14.65 -15.96 7.49
C GLY A 127 13.57 -15.32 8.38
N GLY A 128 12.69 -14.48 7.81
CA GLY A 128 11.60 -13.84 8.56
C GLY A 128 11.99 -12.56 9.31
N GLU A 129 13.24 -12.12 9.23
CA GLU A 129 13.72 -10.89 9.86
C GLU A 129 13.20 -9.64 9.15
N TRP A 130 13.08 -8.54 9.90
CA TRP A 130 12.64 -7.24 9.40
C TRP A 130 13.81 -6.27 9.24
N TYR A 131 13.80 -5.50 8.15
CA TYR A 131 14.80 -4.50 7.81
C TYR A 131 14.15 -3.16 7.43
N PRO A 132 14.79 -2.01 7.71
CA PRO A 132 16.01 -1.89 8.50
C PRO A 132 15.76 -2.30 9.96
N SER A 133 16.84 -2.63 10.67
CA SER A 133 16.81 -3.10 12.06
C SER A 133 16.59 -1.96 13.07
N ASN A 134 16.76 -0.71 12.64
CA ASN A 134 16.47 0.49 13.43
C ASN A 134 14.97 0.87 13.50
N ASP A 135 14.65 1.89 14.31
CA ASP A 135 13.31 2.46 14.40
C ASP A 135 13.14 3.68 13.47
N TYR A 136 13.10 3.39 12.17
CA TYR A 136 12.90 4.41 11.14
C TYR A 136 11.63 5.25 11.35
N ALA A 137 10.55 4.62 11.84
CA ALA A 137 9.27 5.30 12.09
C ALA A 137 9.39 6.35 13.20
N ALA A 138 10.23 6.12 14.21
CA ALA A 138 10.58 7.10 15.24
C ALA A 138 11.66 8.11 14.80
N GLY A 139 12.14 8.03 13.56
CA GLY A 139 13.16 8.91 13.01
C GLY A 139 14.59 8.48 13.28
N ASP A 140 14.82 7.25 13.73
CA ASP A 140 16.17 6.69 13.85
C ASP A 140 16.68 6.26 12.48
N MET A 141 17.62 7.04 11.96
CA MET A 141 18.19 6.85 10.62
C MET A 141 19.55 6.16 10.63
N THR A 142 20.10 5.82 11.81
CA THR A 142 21.54 5.54 11.93
C THR A 142 21.90 4.35 12.81
N SER A 143 21.02 3.91 13.71
CA SER A 143 21.27 2.68 14.45
C SER A 143 21.00 1.44 13.59
N GLY A 144 21.15 0.25 14.19
CA GLY A 144 20.89 -1.02 13.55
C GLY A 144 22.12 -1.61 12.86
N ASP A 145 22.16 -2.94 12.82
CA ASP A 145 23.23 -3.68 12.14
C ASP A 145 22.98 -3.77 10.62
N TYR A 146 21.73 -3.50 10.20
CA TYR A 146 21.21 -3.60 8.84
C TYR A 146 20.14 -2.56 8.56
#